data_AF-A0A420EEL7-F1
#
_entry.id   AF-A0A420EEL7-F1
#
_cell.length_a   1.000
_cell.length_b   1.000
_cell.length_c   1.000
_cell.angle_alpha   90.00
_cell.angle_beta   90.00
_cell.angle_gamma   90.00
#
_symmetry.space_group_name_H-M   'P 1'
#
loop_
_entity.id
_entity.type
_entity.pdbx_description
1 polymer ?
#
loop_
_entity_poly.entity_id
_entity_poly.type
_entity_poly.pdbx_seq_one_letter_code
_entity_poly.pdbx_strand_id
1 'polypeptide(L)'
;MVAGLLAVVLGVTALEAPAVAGQRVKNTYDGAQKVLAPCIALAMQQESPEWVCTSAGLTSTRRDAHGTPTTTFTPVAATTVPAPDPVSVLADDYDTWCESSGTCHRIIDAQRYIGETKGNATYGDSGGVIGSFDVIIRNSLQGRRGRWTVSLIWDYGPSLTFSDSWINCYEVIDNWPDADCGDHALYPGRISGTNWRWNSPTLYGNFLVNPKPYYAAFNTDFTPGGYSVRALPALETARFKCYGSTADPCKF
;
A
#
# COMPACT_ATOMS: atom_id res chain seq x y z
N MET A 1 -42.49 64.69 -5.81
CA MET A 1 -41.68 63.51 -5.41
C MET A 1 -42.62 62.33 -5.26
N VAL A 2 -42.55 61.35 -6.15
CA VAL A 2 -42.57 59.89 -5.89
C VAL A 2 -42.12 59.27 -7.22
N ALA A 3 -40.94 58.66 -7.22
CA ALA A 3 -40.38 57.95 -8.37
C ALA A 3 -40.95 56.52 -8.40
N GLY A 4 -41.64 56.15 -9.48
CA GLY A 4 -42.13 54.80 -9.71
C GLY A 4 -41.05 53.95 -10.37
N LEU A 5 -40.51 52.99 -9.63
CA LEU A 5 -39.55 51.99 -10.12
C LEU A 5 -40.16 51.10 -11.21
N LEU A 6 -39.52 51.03 -12.37
CA LEU A 6 -39.63 49.91 -13.30
C LEU A 6 -38.68 48.80 -12.82
N ALA A 7 -39.22 47.61 -12.50
CA ALA A 7 -38.43 46.39 -12.32
C ALA A 7 -38.62 45.50 -13.56
N VAL A 8 -37.56 45.38 -14.36
CA VAL A 8 -37.49 44.41 -15.47
C VAL A 8 -37.01 43.08 -14.88
N VAL A 9 -37.89 42.07 -14.88
CA VAL A 9 -37.53 40.70 -14.50
C VAL A 9 -36.97 40.00 -15.74
N LEU A 10 -35.66 39.91 -15.87
CA LEU A 10 -35.00 39.06 -16.86
C LEU A 10 -34.98 37.62 -16.31
N GLY A 11 -35.90 36.80 -16.81
CA GLY A 11 -35.92 35.36 -16.56
C GLY A 11 -34.77 34.68 -17.32
N VAL A 12 -33.74 34.23 -16.60
CA VAL A 12 -32.72 33.34 -17.14
C VAL A 12 -33.22 31.91 -16.90
N THR A 13 -33.78 31.28 -17.93
CA THR A 13 -34.02 29.84 -17.91
C THR A 13 -32.68 29.13 -18.09
N ALA A 14 -32.06 28.71 -16.99
CA ALA A 14 -30.94 27.79 -17.04
C ALA A 14 -31.46 26.46 -17.61
N LEU A 15 -31.05 26.13 -18.84
CA LEU A 15 -31.15 24.76 -19.33
C LEU A 15 -30.24 23.91 -18.44
N GLU A 16 -30.83 23.10 -17.57
CA GLU A 16 -30.12 22.02 -16.90
C GLU A 16 -29.68 21.02 -17.97
N ALA A 17 -28.39 21.06 -18.30
CA ALA A 17 -27.74 19.99 -19.03
C ALA A 17 -27.87 18.70 -18.20
N PRO A 18 -28.24 17.55 -18.79
CA PRO A 18 -28.30 16.30 -18.06
C PRO A 18 -26.92 16.02 -17.47
N ALA A 19 -26.89 15.82 -16.15
CA ALA A 19 -25.71 15.43 -15.42
C ALA A 19 -25.08 14.23 -16.13
N VAL A 20 -23.85 14.42 -16.62
CA VAL A 20 -23.00 13.32 -17.08
C VAL A 20 -22.91 12.38 -15.89
N ALA A 21 -23.49 11.18 -16.04
CA ALA A 21 -23.44 10.13 -15.06
C ALA A 21 -22.00 9.97 -14.57
N GLY A 22 -21.77 10.36 -13.31
CA GLY A 22 -20.48 10.22 -12.66
C GLY A 22 -20.02 8.77 -12.80
N GLN A 23 -18.74 8.63 -13.14
CA GLN A 23 -18.06 7.34 -13.16
C GLN A 23 -18.46 6.54 -11.92
N ARG A 24 -18.91 5.32 -12.18
CA ARG A 24 -19.22 4.29 -11.19
C ARG A 24 -18.08 4.26 -10.16
N VAL A 25 -18.34 4.76 -8.97
CA VAL A 25 -17.49 4.62 -7.79
C VAL A 25 -17.27 3.11 -7.61
N LYS A 26 -16.04 2.65 -7.85
CA LYS A 26 -15.67 1.22 -7.77
C LYS A 26 -15.81 0.78 -6.31
N ASN A 27 -16.75 -0.10 -6.00
CA ASN A 27 -16.93 -0.69 -4.66
C ASN A 27 -15.80 -1.67 -4.24
N THR A 28 -14.52 -1.32 -4.46
CA THR A 28 -13.36 -2.09 -3.96
C THR A 28 -13.06 -1.78 -2.49
N TYR A 29 -13.60 -0.68 -1.95
CA TYR A 29 -13.32 -0.11 -0.62
C TYR A 29 -13.63 -0.99 0.61
N ASP A 30 -14.48 -1.99 0.48
CA ASP A 30 -14.93 -2.82 1.61
C ASP A 30 -14.02 -4.03 1.84
N GLY A 31 -13.24 -4.43 0.83
CA GLY A 31 -12.40 -5.63 0.89
C GLY A 31 -11.31 -5.54 1.96
N ALA A 32 -10.44 -4.53 1.86
CA ALA A 32 -9.34 -4.32 2.79
C ALA A 32 -9.82 -4.15 4.25
N GLN A 33 -10.86 -3.33 4.49
CA GLN A 33 -11.39 -3.15 5.85
C GLN A 33 -11.96 -4.45 6.43
N LYS A 34 -12.66 -5.27 5.62
CA LYS A 34 -13.19 -6.56 6.06
C LYS A 34 -12.09 -7.56 6.39
N VAL A 35 -11.03 -7.60 5.59
CA VAL A 35 -9.85 -8.45 5.82
C VAL A 35 -9.09 -8.00 7.07
N LEU A 36 -9.00 -6.69 7.29
CA LEU A 36 -8.25 -6.11 8.42
C LEU A 36 -9.11 -5.86 9.66
N ALA A 37 -10.38 -6.29 9.65
CA ALA A 37 -11.32 -6.07 10.75
C ALA A 37 -10.80 -6.49 12.13
N PRO A 38 -10.10 -7.64 12.31
CA PRO A 38 -9.53 -8.00 13.60
C PRO A 38 -8.46 -6.99 14.08
N CYS A 39 -7.63 -6.50 13.16
CA CYS A 39 -6.61 -5.51 13.48
C CYS A 39 -7.24 -4.16 13.84
N ILE A 40 -8.23 -3.71 13.05
CA ILE A 40 -8.96 -2.47 13.31
C ILE A 40 -9.68 -2.56 14.67
N ALA A 41 -10.35 -3.68 14.96
CA ALA A 41 -11.01 -3.89 16.25
C ALA A 41 -10.03 -3.81 17.42
N LEU A 42 -8.83 -4.38 17.29
CA LEU A 42 -7.78 -4.25 18.30
C LEU A 42 -7.32 -2.80 18.46
N ALA A 43 -7.13 -2.08 17.36
CA ALA A 43 -6.74 -0.66 17.40
C ALA A 43 -7.79 0.20 18.13
N MET A 44 -9.08 -0.07 17.86
CA MET A 44 -10.21 0.59 18.53
C MET A 44 -10.29 0.24 20.02
N GLN A 45 -10.14 -1.04 20.36
CA GLN A 45 -10.12 -1.48 21.76
C GLN A 45 -8.99 -0.83 22.56
N GLN A 46 -7.86 -0.59 21.90
CA GLN A 46 -6.70 0.05 22.50
C GLN A 46 -6.84 1.58 22.59
N GLU A 47 -7.82 2.20 21.94
CA GLU A 47 -7.95 3.66 21.79
C GLU A 47 -6.64 4.29 21.30
N SER A 48 -5.94 3.62 20.39
CA SER A 48 -4.62 4.07 19.93
C SER A 48 -4.77 5.40 19.18
N PRO A 49 -4.02 6.45 19.53
CA PRO A 49 -4.19 7.77 18.94
C PRO A 49 -3.73 7.80 17.48
N GLU A 50 -2.78 6.92 17.14
CA GLU A 50 -2.24 6.77 15.81
C GLU A 50 -2.00 5.27 15.57
N TRP A 51 -2.64 4.70 14.55
CA TRP A 51 -2.44 3.31 14.19
C TRP A 51 -2.49 3.05 12.68
N VAL A 52 -1.87 1.94 12.29
CA VAL A 52 -1.85 1.37 10.94
C VAL A 52 -2.02 -0.14 11.06
N CYS A 53 -2.96 -0.67 10.29
CA CYS A 53 -3.28 -2.08 10.17
C CYS A 53 -2.86 -2.61 8.81
N THR A 54 -2.17 -3.75 8.84
CA THR A 54 -1.82 -4.55 7.67
C THR A 54 -2.14 -6.01 7.96
N SER A 55 -1.91 -6.88 6.99
CA SER A 55 -2.03 -8.33 7.16
C SER A 55 -1.07 -8.92 8.19
N ALA A 56 0.05 -8.24 8.45
CA ALA A 56 1.04 -8.64 9.44
C ALA A 56 0.60 -8.28 10.86
N GLY A 57 -0.11 -7.17 11.02
CA GLY A 57 -0.65 -6.74 12.31
C GLY A 57 -0.85 -5.24 12.45
N LEU A 58 -0.94 -4.83 13.71
CA LEU A 58 -1.18 -3.47 14.17
C LEU A 58 0.15 -2.80 14.52
N THR A 59 0.48 -1.71 13.82
CA THR A 59 1.44 -0.72 14.30
C THR A 59 0.67 0.41 14.96
N SER A 60 0.97 0.71 16.21
CA SER A 60 0.39 1.83 16.94
C SER A 60 1.48 2.73 17.51
N THR A 61 1.29 4.04 17.42
CA THR A 61 2.19 5.03 18.01
C THR A 61 1.46 5.75 19.13
N ARG A 62 2.12 5.84 20.29
CA ARG A 62 1.64 6.56 21.47
C ARG A 62 2.72 7.51 21.94
N ARG A 63 2.33 8.60 22.59
CA ARG A 63 3.31 9.46 23.27
C ARG A 63 3.42 9.03 24.72
N ASP A 64 4.66 8.89 25.20
CA ASP A 64 4.92 8.68 26.62
C ASP A 64 4.64 9.95 27.44
N ALA A 65 4.84 9.87 28.76
CA ALA A 65 4.64 11.00 29.67
C ALA A 65 5.56 12.21 29.37
N HIS A 66 6.60 12.04 28.57
CA HIS A 66 7.54 13.08 28.14
C HIS A 66 7.27 13.58 26.72
N GLY A 67 6.22 13.09 26.06
CA GLY A 67 5.84 13.47 24.69
C GLY A 67 6.60 12.73 23.60
N THR A 68 7.46 11.77 23.96
CA THR A 68 8.24 10.95 23.01
C THR A 68 7.33 9.94 22.34
N PRO A 69 7.32 9.86 21.00
CA PRO A 69 6.56 8.83 20.30
C PRO A 69 7.22 7.45 20.51
N THR A 70 6.42 6.51 21.01
CA THR A 70 6.75 5.10 21.13
C THR A 70 5.86 4.32 20.17
N THR A 71 6.50 3.66 19.21
CA THR A 71 5.82 2.82 18.22
C THR A 71 5.91 1.36 18.65
N THR A 72 4.75 0.68 18.69
CA THR A 72 4.63 -0.73 19.06
C THR A 72 3.98 -1.48 17.91
N PHE A 73 4.56 -2.64 17.58
CA PHE A 73 3.96 -3.59 16.65
C PHE A 73 3.33 -4.76 17.42
N THR A 74 2.09 -5.09 17.08
CA THR A 74 1.36 -6.26 17.60
C THR A 74 0.93 -7.12 16.43
N PRO A 75 1.45 -8.37 16.30
CA PRO A 75 1.01 -9.28 15.26
C PRO A 75 -0.49 -9.56 15.39
N VAL A 76 -1.23 -9.41 14.30
CA VAL A 76 -2.66 -9.73 14.22
C VAL A 76 -2.92 -10.37 12.87
N ALA A 77 -3.43 -11.60 12.88
CA ALA A 77 -3.76 -12.28 11.64
C ALA A 77 -4.94 -11.59 10.94
N ALA A 78 -4.77 -11.31 9.65
CA ALA A 78 -5.86 -10.93 8.76
C ALA A 78 -6.91 -12.04 8.63
N THR A 79 -8.17 -11.66 8.43
CA THR A 79 -9.22 -12.58 8.00
C THR A 79 -9.17 -12.78 6.49
N THR A 80 -9.62 -13.94 6.03
CA THR A 80 -9.89 -14.17 4.61
C THR A 80 -11.36 -13.90 4.35
N VAL A 81 -11.64 -13.19 3.27
CA VAL A 81 -13.00 -12.88 2.82
C VAL A 81 -13.20 -13.57 1.47
N PRO A 82 -14.41 -14.03 1.12
CA PRO A 82 -14.65 -14.59 -0.21
C PRO A 82 -14.24 -13.59 -1.29
N ALA A 83 -13.44 -14.05 -2.26
CA ALA A 83 -13.06 -13.23 -3.39
C ALA A 83 -14.30 -12.90 -4.23
N PRO A 84 -14.45 -11.65 -4.71
CA PRO A 84 -15.44 -11.35 -5.73
C PRO A 84 -15.17 -12.17 -7.00
N ASP A 85 -16.21 -12.42 -7.80
CA ASP A 85 -16.07 -13.15 -9.06
C ASP A 85 -14.98 -12.51 -9.94
N PRO A 86 -14.12 -13.33 -10.58
CA PRO A 86 -12.99 -12.83 -11.34
C PRO A 86 -13.48 -11.91 -12.46
N VAL A 87 -13.16 -10.62 -12.33
CA VAL A 87 -13.33 -9.66 -13.42
C VAL A 87 -12.23 -9.97 -14.44
N SER A 88 -12.60 -10.19 -15.70
CA SER A 88 -11.70 -10.36 -16.84
C SER A 88 -10.39 -9.60 -16.63
N VAL A 89 -9.26 -10.32 -16.64
CA VAL A 89 -7.91 -9.79 -16.38
C VAL A 89 -7.63 -8.61 -17.30
N LEU A 90 -7.88 -7.40 -16.80
CA LEU A 90 -7.46 -6.17 -17.46
C LEU A 90 -5.95 -6.05 -17.31
N ALA A 91 -5.30 -5.39 -18.28
CA ALA A 91 -3.86 -5.16 -18.27
C ALA A 91 -3.35 -4.35 -17.05
N ASP A 92 -4.25 -3.76 -16.26
CA ASP A 92 -3.97 -3.06 -15.00
C ASP A 92 -5.05 -3.41 -13.96
N ASP A 93 -4.94 -4.60 -13.39
CA ASP A 93 -5.86 -5.14 -12.39
C ASP A 93 -5.45 -4.83 -10.94
N TYR A 94 -4.40 -4.03 -10.76
CA TYR A 94 -3.75 -3.70 -9.47
C TYR A 94 -4.72 -3.29 -8.35
N ASP A 95 -5.81 -2.63 -8.71
CA ASP A 95 -6.86 -2.12 -7.80
C ASP A 95 -8.01 -3.13 -7.59
N THR A 96 -7.89 -4.35 -8.12
CA THR A 96 -8.97 -5.36 -8.11
C THR A 96 -8.50 -6.76 -7.72
N TRP A 97 -7.20 -7.05 -7.82
CA TRP A 97 -6.64 -8.32 -7.32
C TRP A 97 -6.20 -8.17 -5.87
N CYS A 98 -6.32 -9.23 -5.07
CA CYS A 98 -6.01 -9.23 -3.63
C CYS A 98 -6.92 -8.40 -2.71
N GLU A 99 -8.14 -8.05 -3.12
CA GLU A 99 -9.06 -7.30 -2.25
C GLU A 99 -9.63 -8.12 -1.08
N SER A 100 -9.53 -9.46 -1.15
CA SER A 100 -10.17 -10.39 -0.22
C SER A 100 -9.19 -11.10 0.71
N SER A 101 -7.93 -10.71 0.67
CA SER A 101 -6.83 -11.23 1.50
C SER A 101 -5.96 -10.07 1.96
N GLY A 102 -5.14 -10.28 3.00
CA GLY A 102 -4.33 -9.21 3.58
C GLY A 102 -3.07 -8.92 2.76
N THR A 103 -2.36 -10.00 2.37
CA THR A 103 -1.22 -9.95 1.45
C THR A 103 -1.40 -11.07 0.43
N CYS A 104 -1.08 -10.80 -0.83
CA CYS A 104 -1.08 -11.81 -1.88
C CYS A 104 0.21 -11.77 -2.67
N HIS A 105 0.57 -12.92 -3.21
CA HIS A 105 1.66 -13.06 -4.15
C HIS A 105 1.16 -13.71 -5.44
N ARG A 106 1.69 -13.27 -6.58
CA ARG A 106 1.45 -13.93 -7.87
C ARG A 106 2.68 -13.91 -8.75
N ILE A 107 2.78 -14.89 -9.63
CA ILE A 107 3.75 -14.89 -10.71
C ILE A 107 3.06 -14.24 -11.92
N ILE A 108 3.63 -13.14 -12.41
CA ILE A 108 3.14 -12.42 -13.60
C ILE A 108 3.70 -13.08 -14.86
N ASP A 109 4.99 -13.38 -14.85
CA ASP A 109 5.68 -13.99 -15.97
C ASP A 109 6.78 -14.91 -15.44
N ALA A 110 6.51 -16.22 -15.46
CA ALA A 110 7.45 -17.23 -15.00
C ALA A 110 8.70 -17.32 -15.88
N GLN A 111 8.60 -17.00 -17.17
CA GLN A 111 9.73 -17.07 -18.12
C GLN A 111 10.69 -15.91 -17.93
N ARG A 112 10.18 -14.75 -17.52
CA ARG A 112 10.97 -13.55 -17.20
C ARG A 112 11.27 -13.40 -15.71
N TYR A 113 10.86 -14.37 -14.89
CA TYR A 113 11.01 -14.36 -13.44
C TYR A 113 10.46 -13.06 -12.85
N ILE A 114 9.21 -12.75 -13.18
CA ILE A 114 8.48 -11.59 -12.67
C ILE A 114 7.38 -12.05 -11.73
N GLY A 115 7.43 -11.58 -10.50
CA GLY A 115 6.44 -11.82 -9.45
C GLY A 115 5.97 -10.50 -8.86
N GLU A 116 4.80 -10.54 -8.23
CA GLU A 116 4.20 -9.40 -7.56
C GLU A 116 3.78 -9.79 -6.16
N THR A 117 3.86 -8.80 -5.28
CA THR A 117 3.28 -8.83 -3.95
C THR A 117 2.39 -7.61 -3.79
N LYS A 118 1.16 -7.82 -3.34
CA LYS A 118 0.25 -6.75 -2.94
C LYS A 118 -0.08 -6.89 -1.46
N GLY A 119 -0.03 -5.79 -0.73
CA GLY A 119 -0.47 -5.69 0.65
C GLY A 119 -1.39 -4.49 0.82
N ASN A 120 -2.45 -4.69 1.58
CA ASN A 120 -3.47 -3.66 1.86
C ASN A 120 -3.20 -3.03 3.23
N ALA A 121 -3.38 -1.73 3.35
CA ALA A 121 -3.17 -1.00 4.60
C ALA A 121 -4.35 -0.09 4.94
N THR A 122 -4.85 -0.20 6.17
CA THR A 122 -5.87 0.72 6.71
C THR A 122 -5.29 1.46 7.91
N TYR A 123 -5.52 2.76 8.03
CA TYR A 123 -4.98 3.57 9.12
C TYR A 123 -6.05 4.48 9.73
N GLY A 124 -5.83 4.86 10.98
CA GLY A 124 -6.79 5.64 11.74
C GLY A 124 -6.27 6.19 13.06
N ASP A 125 -7.15 6.80 13.82
CA ASP A 125 -6.86 7.35 15.15
C ASP A 125 -7.85 6.81 16.19
N SER A 126 -7.89 7.41 17.38
CA SER A 126 -8.84 7.04 18.42
C SER A 126 -10.30 7.31 18.04
N GLY A 127 -10.56 8.15 17.04
CA GLY A 127 -11.88 8.44 16.48
C GLY A 127 -12.35 7.44 15.42
N GLY A 128 -11.45 6.56 14.95
CA GLY A 128 -11.78 5.51 14.00
C GLY A 128 -10.87 5.47 12.77
N VAL A 129 -11.36 4.83 11.72
CA VAL A 129 -10.66 4.69 10.44
C VAL A 129 -10.60 6.05 9.74
N ILE A 130 -9.42 6.44 9.26
CA ILE A 130 -9.20 7.67 8.49
C ILE A 130 -9.09 7.37 6.98
N GLY A 131 -8.37 6.32 6.61
CA GLY A 131 -8.04 6.06 5.21
C GLY A 131 -7.48 4.67 4.96
N SER A 132 -7.30 4.35 3.67
CA SER A 132 -6.71 3.11 3.18
C SER A 132 -5.90 3.35 1.92
N PHE A 133 -4.91 2.50 1.71
CA PHE A 133 -4.11 2.44 0.50
C PHE A 133 -3.50 1.05 0.32
N ASP A 134 -3.11 0.75 -0.91
CA ASP A 134 -2.38 -0.47 -1.25
C ASP A 134 -0.93 -0.19 -1.60
N VAL A 135 -0.10 -1.20 -1.34
CA VAL A 135 1.29 -1.26 -1.79
C VAL A 135 1.46 -2.48 -2.68
N ILE A 136 2.03 -2.27 -3.87
CA ILE A 136 2.38 -3.34 -4.80
C ILE A 136 3.88 -3.29 -5.05
N ILE A 137 4.56 -4.40 -4.80
CA ILE A 137 5.97 -4.59 -5.13
C ILE A 137 6.03 -5.57 -6.30
N ARG A 138 6.54 -5.13 -7.45
CA ARG A 138 6.85 -6.00 -8.57
C ARG A 138 8.34 -6.31 -8.55
N ASN A 139 8.64 -7.60 -8.48
CA ASN A 139 9.99 -8.15 -8.43
C ASN A 139 10.31 -8.76 -9.79
N SER A 140 11.42 -8.35 -10.42
CA SER A 140 11.97 -8.98 -11.62
C SER A 140 13.37 -9.51 -11.34
N LEU A 141 13.59 -10.78 -11.61
CA LEU A 141 14.85 -11.47 -11.34
C LEU A 141 15.62 -11.66 -12.66
N GLN A 142 16.32 -10.62 -13.12
CA GLN A 142 17.20 -10.75 -14.28
C GLN A 142 18.61 -11.15 -13.83
N GLY A 143 18.90 -12.45 -13.90
CA GLY A 143 20.16 -13.01 -13.40
C GLY A 143 20.17 -13.09 -11.88
N ARG A 144 21.28 -12.69 -11.25
CA ARG A 144 21.46 -12.73 -9.78
C ARG A 144 21.24 -11.41 -9.07
N ARG A 145 20.45 -10.52 -9.67
CA ARG A 145 20.15 -9.20 -9.10
C ARG A 145 18.64 -9.02 -9.07
N GLY A 146 18.10 -8.76 -7.89
CA GLY A 146 16.71 -8.34 -7.74
C GLY A 146 16.49 -6.98 -8.38
N ARG A 147 15.35 -6.79 -9.05
CA ARG A 147 14.88 -5.49 -9.49
C ARG A 147 13.47 -5.28 -8.99
N TRP A 148 13.21 -4.08 -8.48
CA TRP A 148 11.95 -3.77 -7.83
C TRP A 148 11.34 -2.50 -8.38
N THR A 149 10.03 -2.52 -8.55
CA THR A 149 9.21 -1.31 -8.68
C THR A 149 8.13 -1.35 -7.63
N VAL A 150 7.89 -0.22 -6.96
CA VAL A 150 6.82 -0.07 -5.98
C VAL A 150 5.71 0.78 -6.58
N SER A 151 4.47 0.34 -6.45
CA SER A 151 3.28 1.12 -6.78
C SER A 151 2.50 1.36 -5.50
N LEU A 152 2.08 2.60 -5.30
CA LEU A 152 1.22 3.01 -4.19
C LEU A 152 -0.12 3.41 -4.78
N ILE A 153 -1.21 2.89 -4.22
CA ILE A 153 -2.58 3.08 -4.73
C ILE A 153 -3.44 3.64 -3.61
N TRP A 154 -4.04 4.79 -3.83
CA TRP A 154 -4.94 5.44 -2.88
C TRP A 154 -6.33 4.83 -3.03
N ASP A 155 -6.93 4.44 -1.91
CA ASP A 155 -8.31 3.95 -1.90
C ASP A 155 -9.26 5.07 -1.46
N TYR A 156 -9.05 5.61 -0.26
CA TYR A 156 -9.80 6.71 0.31
C TYR A 156 -9.04 7.42 1.44
N GLY A 157 -9.56 8.56 1.88
CA GLY A 157 -9.00 9.38 2.95
C GLY A 157 -8.24 10.61 2.44
N PRO A 158 -7.48 11.31 3.29
CA PRO A 158 -6.69 12.47 2.88
C PRO A 158 -5.56 12.08 1.91
N SER A 159 -4.91 13.08 1.31
CA SER A 159 -3.71 12.81 0.51
C SER A 159 -2.60 12.24 1.37
N LEU A 160 -1.88 11.25 0.87
CA LEU A 160 -0.77 10.60 1.57
C LEU A 160 0.55 11.02 0.93
N THR A 161 1.52 11.38 1.77
CA THR A 161 2.91 11.65 1.37
C THR A 161 3.81 10.60 2.01
N PHE A 162 4.63 9.94 1.21
CA PHE A 162 5.58 8.90 1.62
C PHE A 162 6.96 9.54 1.55
N SER A 163 7.50 9.91 2.71
CA SER A 163 8.70 10.76 2.80
C SER A 163 9.99 9.97 3.00
N ASP A 164 9.88 8.79 3.60
CA ASP A 164 11.01 7.91 3.85
C ASP A 164 10.56 6.50 3.47
N SER A 165 10.99 6.04 2.31
CA SER A 165 10.59 4.76 1.74
C SER A 165 11.82 4.06 1.18
N TRP A 166 11.97 2.77 1.46
CA TRP A 166 13.07 1.97 0.93
C TRP A 166 12.65 0.51 0.73
N ILE A 167 13.37 -0.18 -0.17
CA ILE A 167 13.35 -1.63 -0.29
C ILE A 167 14.61 -2.16 0.35
N ASN A 168 14.46 -3.01 1.37
CA ASN A 168 15.56 -3.77 1.96
C ASN A 168 15.55 -5.20 1.39
N CYS A 169 16.68 -5.66 0.88
CA CYS A 169 16.92 -7.04 0.46
C CYS A 169 17.41 -7.86 1.66
N TYR A 170 16.87 -9.07 1.85
CA TYR A 170 17.34 -10.02 2.87
C TYR A 170 17.69 -11.38 2.29
N GLU A 171 18.81 -11.93 2.74
CA GLU A 171 19.19 -13.33 2.61
C GLU A 171 18.66 -14.13 3.80
N VAL A 172 17.91 -15.19 3.52
CA VAL A 172 17.35 -16.04 4.58
C VAL A 172 18.44 -16.92 5.18
N ILE A 173 18.64 -16.80 6.49
CA ILE A 173 19.60 -17.61 7.25
C ILE A 173 18.86 -18.49 8.25
N ASP A 174 19.03 -19.81 8.10
CA ASP A 174 18.40 -20.77 9.01
C ASP A 174 18.92 -20.57 10.44
N ASN A 175 17.99 -20.37 11.39
CA ASN A 175 18.25 -20.21 12.83
C ASN A 175 19.06 -18.98 13.24
N TRP A 176 19.18 -17.97 12.37
CA TRP A 176 19.81 -16.68 12.66
C TRP A 176 18.97 -15.55 12.06
N PRO A 177 19.18 -14.28 12.49
CA PRO A 177 18.61 -13.16 11.78
C PRO A 177 19.02 -13.19 10.30
N ASP A 178 18.07 -12.87 9.43
CA ASP A 178 18.33 -12.77 8.00
C ASP A 178 19.41 -11.71 7.73
N ALA A 179 20.31 -12.00 6.80
CA ALA A 179 21.39 -11.08 6.48
C ALA A 179 20.93 -10.03 5.46
N ASP A 180 21.24 -8.77 5.75
CA ASP A 180 21.00 -7.68 4.82
C ASP A 180 21.84 -7.85 3.53
N CYS A 181 21.17 -7.85 2.38
CA CYS A 181 21.78 -7.84 1.05
C CYS A 181 21.67 -6.49 0.33
N GLY A 182 21.15 -5.46 0.99
CA GLY A 182 21.19 -4.06 0.56
C GLY A 182 19.91 -3.30 0.85
N ASP A 183 20.09 -2.02 1.14
CA ASP A 183 19.03 -1.01 1.24
C ASP A 183 18.98 -0.12 -0.01
N HIS A 184 17.78 0.07 -0.53
CA HIS A 184 17.54 0.82 -1.75
C HIS A 184 16.44 1.86 -1.51
N ALA A 185 16.86 3.12 -1.29
CA ALA A 185 15.95 4.23 -1.07
C ALA A 185 15.08 4.51 -2.30
N LEU A 186 13.82 4.87 -2.05
CA LEU A 186 12.88 5.37 -3.05
C LEU A 186 12.79 6.88 -2.96
N TYR A 187 12.44 7.49 -4.10
CA TYR A 187 12.03 8.90 -4.10
C TYR A 187 10.68 9.06 -3.38
N PRO A 188 10.44 10.21 -2.74
CA PRO A 188 9.18 10.49 -2.09
C PRO A 188 7.98 10.29 -3.02
N GLY A 189 6.97 9.58 -2.52
CA GLY A 189 5.72 9.30 -3.22
C GLY A 189 4.58 10.19 -2.72
N ARG A 190 3.61 10.51 -3.59
CA ARG A 190 2.36 11.18 -3.18
C ARG A 190 1.17 10.60 -3.93
N ILE A 191 0.15 10.20 -3.17
CA ILE A 191 -1.13 9.70 -3.69
C ILE A 191 -2.30 10.42 -3.04
N SER A 192 -3.41 10.53 -3.77
CA SER A 192 -4.64 11.24 -3.34
C SER A 192 -5.79 10.87 -4.26
N GLY A 193 -7.02 11.27 -3.94
CA GLY A 193 -8.17 11.04 -4.83
C GLY A 193 -8.03 11.58 -6.25
N THR A 194 -7.23 12.64 -6.47
CA THR A 194 -6.96 13.18 -7.82
C THR A 194 -5.71 12.60 -8.48
N ASN A 195 -4.80 12.01 -7.70
CA ASN A 195 -3.61 11.31 -8.18
C ASN A 195 -3.54 9.97 -7.46
N TRP A 196 -4.39 9.05 -7.87
CA TRP A 196 -4.71 7.84 -7.11
C TRP A 196 -3.59 6.81 -7.15
N ARG A 197 -2.60 6.95 -8.04
CA ARG A 197 -1.46 6.04 -8.14
C ARG A 197 -0.15 6.79 -8.25
N TRP A 198 0.85 6.27 -7.56
CA TRP A 198 2.26 6.62 -7.75
C TRP A 198 3.06 5.37 -8.05
N ASN A 199 4.02 5.45 -9.00
CA ASN A 199 4.91 4.36 -9.35
C ASN A 199 6.36 4.82 -9.18
N SER A 200 7.18 4.00 -8.53
CA SER A 200 8.60 4.25 -8.40
C SER A 200 9.33 4.01 -9.73
N PRO A 201 10.51 4.62 -9.93
CA PRO A 201 11.47 4.09 -10.91
C PRO A 201 11.91 2.67 -10.52
N THR A 202 12.50 1.95 -11.47
CA THR A 202 13.11 0.64 -11.21
C THR A 202 14.31 0.78 -10.28
N LEU A 203 14.25 0.11 -9.13
CA LEU A 203 15.36 -0.08 -8.22
C LEU A 203 16.17 -1.29 -8.66
N TYR A 204 17.49 -1.16 -8.62
CA TYR A 204 18.41 -2.23 -8.96
C TYR A 204 19.13 -2.69 -7.70
N GLY A 205 18.92 -3.94 -7.33
CA GLY A 205 19.54 -4.54 -6.17
C GLY A 205 21.03 -4.76 -6.29
N ASN A 206 21.64 -5.23 -5.22
CA ASN A 206 23.00 -5.74 -5.26
C ASN A 206 23.06 -7.10 -5.99
N PHE A 207 24.28 -7.51 -6.33
CA PHE A 207 24.50 -8.83 -6.88
C PHE A 207 24.46 -9.88 -5.75
N LEU A 208 23.63 -10.91 -5.91
CA LEU A 208 23.38 -11.94 -4.89
C LEU A 208 24.34 -13.11 -5.10
N VAL A 209 25.20 -13.37 -4.11
CA VAL A 209 26.30 -14.33 -4.28
C VAL A 209 25.98 -15.73 -3.76
N ASN A 210 25.16 -15.85 -2.72
CA ASN A 210 24.91 -17.15 -2.09
C ASN A 210 23.73 -17.90 -2.75
N PRO A 211 23.76 -19.24 -2.75
CA PRO A 211 22.65 -20.03 -3.28
C PRO A 211 21.52 -20.21 -2.25
N LYS A 212 21.06 -19.10 -1.65
CA LYS A 212 20.07 -19.06 -0.57
C LYS A 212 18.71 -18.54 -1.03
N PRO A 213 17.64 -18.73 -0.25
CA PRO A 213 16.41 -17.97 -0.41
C PRO A 213 16.65 -16.51 -0.03
N TYR A 214 15.98 -15.61 -0.72
CA TYR A 214 16.00 -14.18 -0.52
C TYR A 214 14.57 -13.64 -0.55
N TYR A 215 14.35 -12.48 0.05
CA TYR A 215 13.15 -11.68 -0.15
C TYR A 215 13.52 -10.20 -0.10
N ALA A 216 12.56 -9.35 -0.47
CA ALA A 216 12.67 -7.92 -0.28
C ALA A 216 11.54 -7.46 0.63
N ALA A 217 11.77 -6.41 1.41
CA ALA A 217 10.76 -5.79 2.25
C ALA A 217 10.63 -4.31 1.89
N PHE A 218 9.42 -3.85 1.62
CA PHE A 218 9.13 -2.43 1.50
C PHE A 218 8.85 -1.85 2.87
N ASN A 219 9.66 -0.86 3.23
CA ASN A 219 9.54 -0.12 4.48
C ASN A 219 9.19 1.33 4.14
N THR A 220 8.28 1.93 4.91
CA THR A 220 7.99 3.34 4.74
C THR A 220 7.39 3.99 5.97
N ASP A 221 7.66 5.29 6.09
CA ASP A 221 6.85 6.23 6.83
C ASP A 221 5.96 7.04 5.88
N PHE A 222 4.72 7.29 6.28
CA PHE A 222 3.78 8.09 5.50
C PHE A 222 3.04 9.11 6.38
N THR A 223 2.68 10.24 5.77
CA THR A 223 1.95 11.33 6.43
C THR A 223 0.62 11.57 5.71
N PRO A 224 -0.52 11.26 6.33
CA PRO A 224 -1.82 11.67 5.86
C PRO A 224 -2.01 13.19 6.03
N GLY A 225 -2.59 13.86 5.04
CA GLY A 225 -2.82 15.30 5.08
C GLY A 225 -3.68 15.70 6.29
N GLY A 226 -3.12 16.56 7.15
CA GLY A 226 -3.77 16.98 8.40
C GLY A 226 -3.47 16.10 9.63
N TYR A 227 -2.64 15.06 9.48
CA TYR A 227 -2.30 14.11 10.54
C TYR A 227 -0.77 13.98 10.71
N SER A 228 -0.35 13.30 11.77
CA SER A 228 1.05 12.97 12.04
C SER A 228 1.59 11.88 11.11
N VAL A 229 2.93 11.79 11.06
CA VAL A 229 3.65 10.70 10.39
C VAL A 229 3.35 9.35 11.06
N ARG A 230 3.28 8.29 10.25
CA ARG A 230 2.95 6.93 10.67
C ARG A 230 3.90 5.94 10.01
N ALA A 231 4.35 4.97 10.79
CA ALA A 231 5.15 3.85 10.30
C ALA A 231 4.25 2.74 9.77
N LEU A 232 4.54 2.27 8.56
CA LEU A 232 3.89 1.10 7.96
C LEU A 232 4.71 -0.16 8.33
N PRO A 233 4.09 -1.24 8.83
CA PRO A 233 4.73 -2.55 8.87
C PRO A 233 5.33 -2.93 7.51
N ALA A 234 6.50 -3.57 7.54
CA ALA A 234 7.19 -3.95 6.32
C ALA A 234 6.33 -4.91 5.47
N LEU A 235 6.20 -4.62 4.17
CA LEU A 235 5.59 -5.54 3.22
C LEU A 235 6.66 -6.42 2.59
N GLU A 236 6.71 -7.68 3.01
CA GLU A 236 7.65 -8.66 2.47
C GLU A 236 7.16 -9.26 1.16
N THR A 237 8.07 -9.38 0.18
CA THR A 237 7.80 -10.06 -1.08
C THR A 237 7.82 -11.56 -0.91
N ALA A 238 7.24 -12.29 -1.87
CA ALA A 238 7.48 -13.73 -1.97
C ALA A 238 8.99 -14.02 -2.02
N ARG A 239 9.39 -15.12 -1.36
CA ARG A 239 10.77 -15.58 -1.38
C ARG A 239 11.15 -16.01 -2.81
N PHE A 240 12.40 -15.78 -3.17
CA PHE A 240 13.00 -16.26 -4.41
C PHE A 240 14.37 -16.85 -4.11
N LYS A 241 14.84 -17.77 -4.95
CA LYS A 241 16.10 -18.48 -4.75
C LYS A 241 17.04 -18.29 -5.92
N CYS A 242 18.30 -18.02 -5.61
CA CYS A 242 19.38 -18.02 -6.59
C CYS A 242 20.05 -19.40 -6.55
N TYR A 243 20.03 -20.15 -7.64
CA TYR A 243 20.58 -21.51 -7.66
C TYR A 243 22.05 -21.51 -8.10
N GLY A 244 22.76 -22.61 -7.87
CA GLY A 244 24.03 -22.90 -8.54
C GLY A 244 25.12 -21.83 -8.44
N SER A 245 25.70 -21.49 -9.59
CA SER A 245 26.84 -20.59 -9.78
C SER A 245 26.43 -19.13 -10.03
N THR A 246 27.41 -18.24 -10.19
CA THR A 246 27.16 -16.83 -10.54
C THR A 246 26.50 -16.62 -11.92
N ALA A 247 26.46 -17.65 -12.76
CA ALA A 247 25.79 -17.62 -14.07
C ALA A 247 24.29 -17.98 -14.00
N ASP A 248 23.83 -18.59 -12.91
CA ASP A 248 22.46 -19.09 -12.78
C ASP A 248 21.50 -17.97 -12.30
N PRO A 249 20.35 -17.77 -12.96
CA PRO A 249 19.40 -16.74 -12.56
C PRO A 249 18.64 -17.13 -11.28
N CYS A 250 18.21 -16.12 -10.52
CA CYS A 250 17.29 -16.31 -9.42
C CYS A 250 15.86 -16.52 -9.95
N LYS A 251 15.06 -17.30 -9.21
CA LYS A 251 13.68 -17.66 -9.57
C LYS A 251 12.79 -17.66 -8.34
N PHE A 252 11.50 -17.41 -8.52
CA PHE A 252 10.47 -17.66 -7.50
C PHE A 252 10.28 -19.15 -7.28
#